data_AF-A0A2V7EQ97-F1
#
_entry.id   AF-A0A2V7EQ97-F1
#
_cell.length_a   1.000
_cell.length_b   1.000
_cell.length_c   1.000
_cell.angle_alpha   90.00
_cell.angle_beta   90.00
_cell.angle_gamma   90.00
#
_symmetry.space_group_name_H-M   'P 1'
#
loop_
_entity.id
_entity.type
_entity.pdbx_description
1 polymer ?
#
loop_
_entity_poly.entity_id
_entity_poly.type
_entity_poly.pdbx_seq_one_letter_code
_entity_poly.pdbx_strand_id
1 'polypeptide(L)'
;MAKKRSEPRKPSTPTSFEQARDELFSHILRCGVLEATAEHQKEWFDDTMLYLADRYEELDEQQIADLRVLGERYCRPVVGRNATVGVDA
;
A
#
# COMPACT_ATOMS: atom_id res chain seq x y z
N MET A 1 -39.22 -19.94 -12.83
CA MET A 1 -38.77 -18.57 -12.55
C MET A 1 -37.26 -18.51 -12.70
N ALA A 2 -36.75 -17.89 -13.77
CA ALA A 2 -35.32 -17.78 -14.02
C ALA A 2 -34.73 -16.62 -13.21
N LYS A 3 -33.79 -16.92 -12.31
CA LYS A 3 -33.03 -15.93 -11.53
C LYS A 3 -32.16 -15.14 -12.50
N LYS A 4 -32.39 -13.82 -12.62
CA LYS A 4 -31.55 -12.92 -13.43
C LYS A 4 -30.12 -12.98 -12.89
N ARG A 5 -29.19 -13.54 -13.67
CA ARG A 5 -27.76 -13.47 -13.42
C ARG A 5 -27.35 -11.99 -13.48
N SER A 6 -26.85 -11.47 -12.36
CA SER A 6 -26.25 -10.13 -12.30
C SER A 6 -25.11 -10.03 -13.30
N GLU A 7 -25.09 -8.95 -14.07
CA GLU A 7 -24.03 -8.68 -15.04
C GLU A 7 -22.65 -8.60 -14.34
N PRO A 8 -21.57 -9.08 -14.99
CA PRO A 8 -20.23 -8.91 -14.47
C PRO A 8 -19.93 -7.41 -14.43
N ARG A 9 -19.62 -6.89 -13.24
CA ARG A 9 -19.15 -5.50 -13.09
C ARG A 9 -17.92 -5.33 -13.98
N LYS A 10 -17.99 -4.41 -14.95
CA LYS A 10 -16.86 -4.05 -15.81
C LYS A 10 -15.69 -3.61 -14.90
N PRO A 11 -14.43 -3.99 -15.20
CA PRO A 11 -13.31 -3.47 -14.45
C PRO A 11 -13.26 -1.95 -14.64
N SER A 12 -13.53 -1.20 -13.57
CA SER A 12 -13.32 0.25 -13.56
C SER A 12 -11.83 0.51 -13.68
N THR A 13 -11.45 1.47 -14.53
CA THR A 13 -10.10 2.03 -14.54
C THR A 13 -9.80 2.54 -13.12
N PRO A 14 -8.69 2.13 -12.49
CA PRO A 14 -8.35 2.57 -11.14
C PRO A 14 -8.14 4.08 -11.15
N THR A 15 -8.64 4.74 -10.10
CA THR A 15 -8.35 6.15 -9.85
C THR A 15 -6.86 6.37 -9.61
N SER A 16 -6.36 7.57 -9.80
CA SER A 16 -4.93 7.86 -9.56
C SER A 16 -4.51 7.65 -8.12
N PHE A 17 -5.43 7.84 -7.16
CA PHE A 17 -5.20 7.45 -5.77
C PHE A 17 -4.99 5.93 -5.62
N GLU A 18 -5.82 5.12 -6.26
CA GLU A 18 -5.67 3.66 -6.23
C GLU A 18 -4.38 3.22 -6.91
N GLN A 19 -4.01 3.85 -8.03
CA GLN A 19 -2.75 3.59 -8.72
C GLN A 19 -1.54 3.95 -7.83
N ALA A 20 -1.54 5.13 -7.20
CA ALA A 20 -0.47 5.56 -6.30
C ALA A 20 -0.34 4.66 -5.06
N ARG A 21 -1.47 4.20 -4.50
CA ARG A 21 -1.49 3.23 -3.41
C ARG A 21 -0.86 1.90 -3.82
N ASP A 22 -1.25 1.37 -4.98
CA ASP A 22 -0.74 0.08 -5.45
C ASP A 22 0.75 0.19 -5.81
N GLU A 23 1.20 1.32 -6.36
CA GLU A 23 2.62 1.63 -6.59
C GLU A 23 3.42 1.71 -5.28
N LEU A 24 2.89 2.41 -4.26
CA LEU A 24 3.48 2.47 -2.93
C LEU A 24 3.70 1.08 -2.33
N PHE A 25 2.68 0.21 -2.38
CA PHE A 25 2.80 -1.15 -1.86
C PHE A 25 3.82 -1.98 -2.65
N SER A 26 3.86 -1.81 -3.97
CA SER A 26 4.91 -2.43 -4.79
C SER A 26 6.31 -1.97 -4.38
N HIS A 27 6.49 -0.69 -4.07
CA HIS A 27 7.76 -0.11 -3.60
C HIS A 27 8.15 -0.66 -2.23
N ILE A 28 7.22 -0.72 -1.28
CA ILE A 28 7.47 -1.31 0.05
C ILE A 28 8.00 -2.75 -0.07
N LEU A 29 7.37 -3.57 -0.92
CA LEU A 29 7.74 -4.96 -1.12
C LEU A 29 9.06 -5.14 -1.87
N ARG A 30 9.32 -4.34 -2.91
CA ARG A 30 10.54 -4.45 -3.72
C ARG A 30 11.79 -3.91 -3.02
N CYS A 31 11.63 -2.87 -2.21
CA CYS A 31 12.75 -2.22 -1.52
C CYS A 31 13.07 -2.83 -0.16
N GLY A 32 12.29 -3.81 0.33
CA GLY A 32 12.54 -4.46 1.62
C GLY A 32 12.37 -3.53 2.82
N VAL A 33 11.53 -2.49 2.70
CA VAL A 33 11.31 -1.47 3.74
C VAL A 33 10.87 -2.10 5.06
N LEU A 34 10.18 -3.23 5.00
CA LEU A 34 9.71 -3.99 6.17
C LEU A 34 10.85 -4.45 7.08
N GLU A 35 12.06 -4.65 6.54
CA GLU A 35 13.24 -5.12 7.28
C GLU A 35 14.15 -3.98 7.74
N ALA A 36 13.90 -2.75 7.27
CA ALA A 36 14.69 -1.59 7.62
C ALA A 36 14.43 -1.11 9.06
N THR A 37 15.38 -0.37 9.65
CA THR A 37 15.18 0.29 10.94
C THR A 37 14.10 1.36 10.85
N ALA A 38 13.47 1.71 11.97
CA ALA A 38 12.40 2.72 11.99
C ALA A 38 12.84 4.08 11.42
N GLU A 39 14.11 4.47 11.64
CA GLU A 39 14.69 5.70 11.10
C GLU A 39 14.78 5.65 9.57
N HIS A 40 15.38 4.59 9.02
CA HIS A 40 15.48 4.42 7.57
C HIS A 40 14.11 4.23 6.91
N GLN A 41 13.18 3.56 7.57
CA GLN A 41 11.80 3.46 7.09
C GLN A 41 11.17 4.84 6.98
N LYS A 42 11.35 5.69 8.00
CA LYS A 42 10.81 7.06 7.98
C LYS A 42 11.40 7.86 6.80
N GLU A 43 12.72 7.90 6.68
CA GLU A 43 13.40 8.62 5.58
C GLU A 43 12.93 8.12 4.21
N TRP A 44 12.89 6.81 4.02
CA TRP A 44 12.40 6.20 2.79
C TRP A 44 10.97 6.62 2.46
N PHE A 45 10.10 6.66 3.47
CA PHE A 45 8.71 7.09 3.26
C PHE A 45 8.60 8.58 2.95
N ASP A 46 9.39 9.44 3.60
CA ASP A 46 9.43 10.87 3.29
C ASP A 46 9.82 11.08 1.81
N ASP A 47 10.90 10.44 1.35
CA ASP A 47 11.32 10.49 -0.07
C ASP A 47 10.25 9.91 -1.01
N THR A 48 9.63 8.79 -0.61
CA THR A 48 8.61 8.13 -1.45
C THR A 48 7.35 8.98 -1.57
N MET A 49 6.94 9.71 -0.52
CA MET A 49 5.79 10.61 -0.60
C MET A 49 6.07 11.80 -1.54
N LEU A 50 7.29 12.34 -1.53
CA LEU A 50 7.70 13.38 -2.48
C LEU A 50 7.64 12.88 -3.92
N TYR A 51 8.15 11.67 -4.17
CA TYR A 51 8.07 11.04 -5.48
C TYR A 51 6.62 10.80 -5.94
N LEU A 52 5.74 10.32 -5.05
CA LEU A 52 4.33 10.11 -5.41
C LEU A 52 3.58 11.42 -5.66
N ALA A 53 3.90 12.48 -4.91
CA ALA A 53 3.31 13.80 -5.12
C ALA A 53 3.73 14.42 -6.46
N ASP A 54 5.00 14.27 -6.86
CA ASP A 54 5.49 14.72 -8.18
C ASP A 54 4.88 13.91 -9.33
N ARG A 55 4.81 12.59 -9.16
CA ARG A 55 4.28 11.67 -10.19
C ARG A 55 2.78 11.78 -10.41
N TYR A 56 2.02 11.97 -9.33
CA TYR A 56 0.57 12.02 -9.35
C TYR A 56 0.09 13.44 -9.01
N GLU A 57 0.29 14.36 -9.95
CA GLU A 57 -0.02 15.80 -9.82
C GLU A 57 -1.49 16.10 -9.47
N GLU A 58 -2.39 15.14 -9.75
CA GLU A 58 -3.82 15.24 -9.44
C GLU A 58 -4.16 14.89 -7.99
N LEU A 59 -3.21 14.35 -7.23
CA LEU A 59 -3.40 14.07 -5.81
C LEU A 59 -3.17 15.32 -4.99
N ASP A 60 -4.15 15.64 -4.14
CA ASP A 60 -3.99 16.71 -3.17
C ASP A 60 -3.13 16.28 -1.97
N GLU A 61 -2.70 17.27 -1.18
CA GLU A 61 -1.84 17.04 -0.01
C GLU A 61 -2.47 16.07 1.01
N GLN A 62 -3.81 16.08 1.13
CA GLN A 62 -4.52 15.18 2.03
C GLN A 62 -4.48 13.74 1.51
N GLN A 63 -4.63 13.54 0.21
CA GLN A 63 -4.49 12.23 -0.41
C GLN A 63 -3.07 11.65 -0.26
N ILE A 64 -2.03 12.48 -0.41
CA ILE A 64 -0.64 12.06 -0.14
C ILE A 64 -0.45 11.68 1.33
N ALA A 65 -1.01 12.47 2.26
CA ALA A 65 -0.98 12.13 3.68
C ALA A 65 -1.71 10.82 3.99
N ASP A 66 -2.86 10.56 3.36
CA ASP A 66 -3.59 9.31 3.49
C ASP A 66 -2.78 8.12 2.96
N LEU A 67 -2.07 8.27 1.83
CA LEU A 67 -1.16 7.24 1.31
C LEU A 67 -0.05 6.91 2.30
N ARG A 68 0.55 7.92 2.95
CA ARG A 68 1.55 7.72 4.00
C ARG A 68 0.98 6.86 5.14
N VAL A 69 -0.19 7.22 5.66
CA VAL A 69 -0.86 6.48 6.74
C VAL A 69 -1.16 5.04 6.33
N LEU A 70 -1.63 4.82 5.10
CA LEU A 70 -1.89 3.49 4.56
C LEU A 70 -0.61 2.65 4.46
N GLY A 71 0.48 3.23 3.95
CA GLY A 71 1.78 2.58 3.85
C GLY A 71 2.34 2.18 5.22
N GLU A 72 2.28 3.08 6.21
CA GLU A 72 2.73 2.76 7.58
C GLU A 72 1.94 1.62 8.20
N ARG A 73 0.62 1.60 8.00
CA ARG A 73 -0.24 0.52 8.49
C ARG A 73 0.08 -0.79 7.79
N TYR A 74 0.38 -0.74 6.50
CA TYR A 74 0.79 -1.92 5.74
C TYR A 74 2.09 -2.53 6.29
N CYS A 75 3.04 -1.70 6.74
CA CYS A 75 4.28 -2.15 7.36
C CYS A 75 4.11 -2.69 8.79
N ARG A 76 2.97 -2.43 9.45
CA ARG A 76 2.75 -2.93 10.82
C ARG A 76 2.51 -4.44 10.80
N PRO A 77 3.12 -5.19 11.72
CA PRO A 77 2.80 -6.61 11.87
C PRO A 77 1.31 -6.74 12.17
N VAL A 78 0.62 -7.61 11.41
CA VAL A 78 -0.76 -7.99 11.70
C VAL A 78 -0.72 -8.73 13.04
N VAL A 79 -1.06 -8.05 14.14
CA VAL A 79 -1.14 -8.69 15.46
C VAL A 79 -2.34 -9.64 15.41
N GLY A 80 -2.02 -10.88 15.01
CA GLY A 80 -2.96 -11.91 14.67
C GLY A 80 -2.25 -13.22 14.36
N ARG A 81 -1.25 -13.58 15.18
CA ARG A 81 -0.97 -14.95 15.66
C ARG A 81 0.37 -15.03 16.39
N ASN A 82 0.29 -15.47 17.64
CA ASN A 82 1.28 -16.33 18.28
C ASN A 82 1.40 -17.67 17.53
N ALA A 83 1.58 -17.68 16.21
CA ALA A 83 1.93 -18.85 15.45
C ALA A 83 3.45 -18.82 15.33
N THR A 84 4.09 -19.56 16.22
CA THR A 84 5.42 -20.12 15.99
C THR A 84 5.47 -20.66 14.57
N VAL A 85 6.14 -19.96 13.67
CA VAL A 85 6.65 -20.57 12.44
C VAL A 85 7.79 -21.48 12.89
N GLY A 86 7.43 -22.72 13.21
CA GLY A 86 8.41 -23.77 13.46
C GLY A 86 9.21 -23.99 12.20
N VAL A 87 10.44 -23.47 12.18
CA VAL A 87 11.55 -24.04 11.41
C VAL A 87 12.36 -24.84 12.42
N ASP A 88 11.88 -26.05 12.69
CA ASP A 88 12.73 -27.11 13.18
C ASP A 88 13.06 -28.00 11.98
N ALA A 89 14.32 -27.98 11.58
CA ALA A 89 14.94 -28.87 10.60
C ALA A 89 15.87 -29.84 11.34
#